data_AF-X1G4V9-F1
#
_entry.id   AF-X1G4V9-F1
#
_cell.length_a   1.000
_cell.length_b   1.000
_cell.length_c   1.000
_cell.angle_alpha   90.00
_cell.angle_beta   90.00
_cell.angle_gamma   90.00
#
_symmetry.space_group_name_H-M   'P 1'
#
loop_
_entity.id
_entity.type
_entity.pdbx_description
1 polymer ?
#
loop_
_entity_poly.entity_id
_entity_poly.type
_entity_poly.pdbx_seq_one_letter_code
_entity_poly.pdbx_strand_id
1 'polypeptide(L)'
;NVKEAKALRTIVKQFRKVFGLMHNYTGYPMVKLARDMVRQGDIGKVRKIVVQYPQGWLATPLERTGHMQASWRTDPKQSGGAGCMGDIGTHAENLSE
;
A
#
# COMPACT_ATOMS: atom_id res chain seq x y z
N ASN A 1 -12.75 4.03 1.21
CA ASN A 1 -13.85 4.95 0.86
C ASN A 1 -13.79 5.27 -0.64
N VAL A 2 -14.54 4.55 -1.49
CA VAL A 2 -14.42 4.67 -2.97
C VAL A 2 -14.88 6.04 -3.47
N LYS A 3 -15.84 6.66 -2.79
CA LYS A 3 -16.37 7.98 -3.12
C LYS A 3 -15.28 9.06 -3.04
N GLU A 4 -14.49 9.05 -1.96
CA GLU A 4 -13.37 9.98 -1.76
C GLU A 4 -12.28 9.81 -2.82
N ALA A 5 -11.90 8.56 -3.14
CA ALA A 5 -10.93 8.29 -4.20
C ALA A 5 -11.39 8.82 -5.58
N LYS A 6 -12.68 8.66 -5.91
CA LYS A 6 -13.26 9.23 -7.13
C LYS A 6 -13.25 10.76 -7.12
N ALA A 7 -13.54 11.39 -5.98
CA ALA A 7 -13.48 12.85 -5.84
C ALA A 7 -12.04 13.36 -6.03
N LEU A 8 -11.06 12.71 -5.41
CA LEU A 8 -9.64 13.05 -5.56
C LEU A 8 -9.19 12.93 -7.03
N ARG A 9 -9.60 11.88 -7.74
CA ARG A 9 -9.34 11.74 -9.18
C ARG A 9 -9.86 12.92 -10.00
N THR A 10 -11.05 13.44 -9.68
CA THR A 10 -11.61 14.62 -10.36
C THR A 10 -10.75 15.86 -10.11
N ILE A 11 -10.32 16.09 -8.87
CA ILE A 11 -9.45 17.21 -8.49
C ILE A 11 -8.11 17.13 -9.24
N VAL A 12 -7.45 15.97 -9.23
CA VAL A 12 -6.17 15.76 -9.92
C VAL A 12 -6.30 16.07 -11.42
N LYS A 13 -7.39 15.63 -12.06
CA LYS A 13 -7.67 15.92 -13.48
C LYS A 13 -7.90 17.40 -13.74
N GLN A 14 -8.58 18.10 -12.85
CA GLN A 14 -8.88 19.53 -12.99
C GLN A 14 -7.61 20.39 -12.91
N PHE A 15 -6.77 20.16 -11.90
CA PHE A 15 -5.62 21.03 -11.63
C PHE A 15 -4.36 20.63 -12.41
N ARG A 16 -4.36 19.46 -13.06
CA ARG A 16 -3.25 18.93 -13.89
C ARG A 16 -1.88 19.00 -13.20
N LYS A 17 -1.87 18.81 -11.88
CA LYS A 17 -0.64 18.71 -11.07
C LYS A 17 -0.19 17.26 -11.01
N VAL A 18 1.11 17.08 -10.73
CA VAL A 18 1.64 15.75 -10.43
C VAL A 18 1.00 15.27 -9.12
N PHE A 19 0.34 14.13 -9.18
CA PHE A 19 -0.17 13.43 -8.00
C PHE A 19 0.75 12.24 -7.74
N GLY A 20 1.37 12.22 -6.55
CA GLY A 20 2.21 11.12 -6.09
C GLY A 20 1.52 10.35 -4.97
N LEU A 21 1.38 9.04 -5.13
CA LEU A 21 0.97 8.14 -4.06
C LEU A 21 2.21 7.46 -3.49
N MET A 22 2.36 7.48 -2.17
CA MET A 22 3.61 7.11 -1.49
C MET A 22 3.76 5.60 -1.28
N HIS A 23 3.60 4.80 -2.34
CA HIS A 23 4.02 3.39 -2.33
C HIS A 23 5.53 3.27 -2.51
N ASN A 24 6.25 3.67 -1.48
CA ASN A 24 7.71 3.81 -1.48
C ASN A 24 8.46 2.47 -1.67
N TYR A 25 7.83 1.32 -1.44
CA TYR A 25 8.45 0.01 -1.66
C TYR A 25 8.86 -0.23 -3.12
N THR A 26 8.23 0.43 -4.08
CA THR A 26 8.66 0.42 -5.49
C THR A 26 10.02 1.11 -5.72
N GLY A 27 10.47 1.91 -4.75
CA GLY A 27 11.74 2.63 -4.79
C GLY A 27 12.96 1.73 -4.57
N TYR A 28 12.80 0.55 -3.96
CA TYR A 28 13.92 -0.33 -3.62
C TYR A 28 14.63 -0.86 -4.88
N PRO A 29 15.98 -0.85 -4.92
CA PRO A 29 16.73 -1.32 -6.09
C PRO A 29 16.37 -2.74 -6.54
N MET A 30 16.16 -3.66 -5.59
CA MET A 30 15.79 -5.05 -5.90
C MET A 30 14.41 -5.17 -6.54
N VAL A 31 13.46 -4.29 -6.18
CA VAL A 31 12.13 -4.25 -6.82
C VAL A 31 12.26 -3.74 -8.25
N LYS A 32 13.10 -2.73 -8.49
CA LYS A 32 13.39 -2.23 -9.84
C LYS A 32 14.08 -3.28 -10.70
N LEU A 33 15.06 -4.00 -10.15
CA LEU A 33 15.72 -5.11 -10.82
C LEU A 33 14.72 -6.22 -11.18
N ALA A 34 13.88 -6.64 -10.23
CA ALA A 34 12.86 -7.66 -10.48
C ALA A 34 11.89 -7.25 -11.60
N ARG A 35 11.43 -6.00 -11.60
CA ARG A 35 10.63 -5.43 -12.70
C ARG A 35 11.35 -5.52 -14.04
N ASP A 36 12.63 -5.17 -14.05
CA ASP A 36 13.43 -5.15 -15.29
C ASP A 36 13.66 -6.58 -15.82
N MET A 37 13.94 -7.55 -14.93
CA MET A 37 14.04 -8.98 -15.27
C MET A 37 12.74 -9.52 -15.87
N VAL A 38 11.59 -9.17 -15.29
CA VAL A 38 10.27 -9.55 -15.81
C VAL A 38 10.04 -8.97 -17.21
N ARG A 39 10.39 -7.69 -17.42
CA ARG A 39 10.23 -7.01 -18.71
C ARG A 39 11.16 -7.55 -19.80
N GLN A 40 12.36 -7.97 -19.42
CA GLN A 40 13.36 -8.54 -20.33
C GLN A 40 13.06 -10.02 -20.66
N GLY A 41 12.20 -10.67 -19.85
CA GLY A 41 11.80 -12.06 -20.06
C GLY A 41 12.73 -13.07 -19.39
N ASP A 42 13.62 -12.64 -18.50
CA ASP A 42 14.66 -13.45 -17.86
C ASP A 42 14.10 -14.64 -17.07
N ILE A 43 12.86 -14.53 -16.57
CA ILE A 43 12.16 -15.58 -15.81
C ILE A 43 11.04 -16.26 -16.61
N GLY A 44 10.94 -15.96 -17.91
CA GLY A 44 9.86 -16.43 -18.78
C GLY A 44 8.48 -15.87 -18.39
N LYS A 45 7.42 -16.62 -18.74
CA LYS A 45 6.04 -16.19 -18.45
C LYS A 45 5.73 -16.32 -16.95
N VAL A 46 5.51 -15.19 -16.29
CA VAL A 46 5.00 -15.15 -14.90
C VAL A 46 3.66 -15.88 -14.82
N ARG A 47 3.54 -16.81 -13.86
CA ARG A 47 2.32 -17.61 -13.63
C ARG A 47 1.62 -17.29 -12.31
N LYS A 48 2.38 -16.84 -11.31
CA LYS A 48 1.88 -16.57 -9.97
C LYS A 48 2.76 -15.50 -9.32
N ILE A 49 2.13 -14.57 -8.62
CA ILE A 49 2.79 -13.59 -7.77
C ILE A 49 2.29 -13.82 -6.35
N VAL A 50 3.22 -13.82 -5.39
CA VAL A 50 2.91 -13.91 -3.96
C VAL A 50 3.64 -12.77 -3.28
N VAL A 51 2.89 -11.90 -2.60
CA VAL A 51 3.44 -10.79 -1.84
C VAL A 51 2.93 -10.91 -0.41
N GLN A 52 3.81 -10.68 0.56
CA GLN A 52 3.49 -10.73 1.97
C GLN A 52 4.11 -9.51 2.65
N TYR A 53 3.36 -8.90 3.56
CA TYR A 53 3.85 -7.82 4.39
C TYR A 53 3.55 -8.14 5.87
N PRO A 54 4.31 -9.04 6.49
CA PRO A 54 4.08 -9.42 7.88
C PRO A 54 4.57 -8.31 8.83
N GLN A 55 3.79 -8.01 9.87
CA GLN A 55 4.15 -7.07 10.93
C GLN A 55 3.81 -7.66 12.31
N GLY A 56 4.68 -7.43 13.29
CA GLY A 56 4.46 -7.87 14.68
C GLY A 56 4.18 -6.73 15.67
N TRP A 57 4.27 -5.47 15.26
CA TRP A 57 4.25 -4.34 16.20
C TRP A 57 2.89 -4.12 16.88
N LEU A 58 1.78 -4.56 16.26
CA LEU A 58 0.42 -4.59 16.85
C LEU A 58 0.00 -5.98 17.34
N ALA A 59 0.95 -6.86 17.67
CA ALA A 59 0.62 -8.19 18.20
C ALA A 59 -0.04 -8.13 19.61
N THR A 60 0.06 -7.00 20.29
CA THR A 60 -0.58 -6.72 21.59
C THR A 60 -1.44 -5.46 21.47
N PRO A 61 -2.43 -5.23 22.34
CA PRO A 61 -3.37 -4.11 22.22
C PRO A 61 -2.73 -2.79 22.66
N LEU A 62 -1.73 -2.32 21.91
CA LEU A 62 -0.98 -1.10 22.18
C LEU A 62 -1.87 0.14 22.20
N GLU A 63 -3.01 0.14 21.50
CA GLU A 63 -3.99 1.21 21.53
C GLU A 63 -4.52 1.50 22.93
N ARG A 64 -4.48 0.53 23.85
CA ARG A 64 -4.89 0.67 25.26
C ARG A 64 -3.84 1.37 26.13
N THR A 65 -2.63 1.57 25.61
CA THR A 65 -1.50 2.18 26.35
C THR A 65 -1.35 3.67 26.08
N GLY A 66 -2.21 4.26 25.24
CA GLY A 66 -2.04 5.62 24.73
C GLY A 66 -1.05 5.73 23.56
N HIS A 67 -0.65 4.61 22.96
CA HIS A 67 0.25 4.60 21.82
C HIS A 67 -0.41 5.20 20.58
N MET A 68 -0.03 6.45 20.25
CA MET A 68 -0.68 7.27 19.22
C MET A 68 -0.82 6.58 17.86
N GLN A 69 0.22 5.86 17.40
CA GLN A 69 0.19 5.20 16.10
C GLN A 69 -0.73 3.98 16.06
N ALA A 70 -0.97 3.34 17.21
CA ALA A 70 -1.90 2.23 17.32
C ALA A 70 -3.34 2.75 17.36
N SER A 71 -3.59 3.79 18.18
CA SER A 71 -4.93 4.29 18.48
C SER A 71 -5.78 4.63 17.25
N TRP A 72 -5.24 5.34 16.25
CA TRP A 72 -6.02 5.69 15.06
C TRP A 72 -6.10 4.54 14.03
N ARG A 73 -5.07 3.68 13.97
CA ARG A 73 -5.05 2.53 13.04
C ARG A 73 -6.01 1.42 13.44
N THR A 74 -6.36 1.34 14.73
CA THR A 74 -7.34 0.40 15.26
C THR A 74 -8.75 0.98 15.35
N ASP A 75 -8.96 2.25 14.95
CA ASP A 75 -10.27 2.90 14.91
C ASP A 75 -10.81 2.99 13.47
N PRO A 76 -11.80 2.17 13.09
CA PRO A 76 -12.37 2.15 11.74
C PRO A 76 -12.97 3.49 11.28
N LYS A 77 -13.33 4.39 12.21
CA LYS A 77 -13.81 5.73 11.87
C LYS A 77 -12.69 6.63 11.33
N GLN A 78 -11.43 6.33 11.69
CA GLN A 78 -10.25 7.08 11.26
C GLN A 78 -9.47 6.33 10.17
N SER A 79 -9.15 5.05 10.39
CA SER A 79 -8.39 4.23 9.44
C SER A 79 -9.21 3.73 8.26
N GLY A 80 -10.54 3.86 8.32
CA GLY A 80 -11.46 3.14 7.46
C GLY A 80 -11.56 1.65 7.83
N GLY A 81 -12.53 0.96 7.20
CA GLY A 81 -12.87 -0.43 7.55
C GLY A 81 -11.90 -1.51 7.07
N ALA A 82 -10.82 -1.16 6.36
CA ALA A 82 -9.89 -2.15 5.78
C ALA A 82 -8.77 -2.58 6.74
N GLY A 83 -8.49 -1.83 7.81
CA GLY A 83 -7.41 -2.12 8.76
C GLY A 83 -6.08 -2.38 8.06
N CYS A 84 -5.43 -3.51 8.37
CA CYS A 84 -4.15 -3.89 7.76
C CYS A 84 -4.19 -4.01 6.24
N MET A 85 -5.33 -4.40 5.64
CA MET A 85 -5.44 -4.46 4.18
C MET A 85 -5.28 -3.09 3.53
N GLY A 86 -5.78 -2.04 4.19
CA GLY A 86 -5.62 -0.66 3.72
C GLY A 86 -4.23 -0.08 4.01
N ASP A 87 -3.72 -0.33 5.22
CA ASP A 87 -2.45 0.23 5.72
C ASP A 87 -1.23 -0.40 5.01
N ILE A 88 -1.18 -1.72 4.92
CA ILE A 88 -0.02 -2.46 4.41
C ILE A 88 -0.34 -3.34 3.20
N GLY A 89 -1.56 -3.84 3.10
CA GLY A 89 -2.00 -4.66 1.97
C GLY A 89 -1.96 -3.90 0.64
N THR A 90 -2.21 -2.60 0.64
CA THR A 90 -2.13 -1.74 -0.56
C THR A 90 -0.70 -1.63 -1.09
N HIS A 91 0.32 -1.64 -0.23
CA HIS A 91 1.72 -1.71 -0.67
C HIS A 91 2.06 -3.07 -1.29
N ALA A 92 1.53 -4.15 -0.72
CA ALA A 92 1.72 -5.49 -1.27
C ALA A 92 1.05 -5.65 -2.64
N GLU A 93 -0.17 -5.13 -2.80
CA GLU A 93 -0.91 -5.12 -4.07
C GLU A 93 -0.20 -4.26 -5.13
N ASN A 94 0.31 -3.08 -4.75
CA ASN A 94 1.05 -2.22 -5.66
C ASN A 94 2.36 -2.85 -6.21
N LEU A 95 2.93 -3.84 -5.50
CA LEU A 95 4.11 -4.56 -6.00
C LEU A 95 3.74 -5.66 -7.00
N SER A 96 2.47 -6.10 -7.02
CA SER A 96 2.00 -7.16 -7.92
C SER A 96 1.37 -6.66 -9.22
N GLU A 97 0.77 -5.47 -9.22
CA GLU A 97 0.09 -4.85 -10.37
C GLU A 97 1.00 -3.85 -11.12
#